data_AF-A0A2I1M335-F1
#
_entry.id   AF-A0A2I1M335-F1
#
_cell.length_a   1.000
_cell.length_b   1.000
_cell.length_c   1.000
_cell.angle_alpha   90.00
_cell.angle_beta   90.00
_cell.angle_gamma   90.00
#
_symmetry.space_group_name_H-M   'P 1'
#
loop_
_entity.id
_entity.type
_entity.pdbx_description
1 polymer ?
#
loop_
_entity_poly.entity_id
_entity_poly.type
_entity_poly.pdbx_seq_one_letter_code
_entity_poly.pdbx_strand_id
1 'polypeptide(L)'
;KKQEDQSKIDELKEKLESCKDNGEKLKQEKAKLEEEIRNKDNKIDKLNKEIENLKNTNNDELIAEITQLKDELKRLQDENSKLKEYYSSTKWELEAEKEKTDKNENKIKEMQEKLESLDGELAKKTKEIEDKDNKIKDLEKVLDEKDTKIKDLESKKKETENSRSECCKKIEDLQKAIDSLKVSSENTKKELEDKIKGLEEKQKTSEEEIKKLKEELDKKIEEAKKLIKEANKKAKEELEKQAKDEKEKNLNQDLSKKLDEFLKLQKENKEKKEDKKSQDKKWDELLKADDKNVLNQFDLNKMKKQEEQQGKKQVKDEKEFAVFQVDKNFYNIITKDGKTTVYMDVKTYVDQGRTMIPVRYIAYTLGFNVEYDNSTREAIFSNKENNILAKKTLRLNIDTGVMKDSDGKVYNSDVKPVIINGRIHASISNIAKAFGASHGDIKDGKNQTIEWD
;
A
#
# COMPACT_ATOMS: atom_id res chain seq x y z
N LYS A 1 97.38 -60.54 139.81
CA LYS A 1 97.36 -61.36 138.57
C LYS A 1 96.00 -62.02 138.34
N LYS A 2 95.62 -63.13 139.01
CA LYS A 2 94.35 -63.85 138.71
C LYS A 2 93.06 -63.01 138.81
N GLN A 3 92.98 -62.06 139.75
CA GLN A 3 91.81 -61.19 139.97
C GLN A 3 91.70 -60.03 138.96
N GLU A 4 92.85 -59.59 138.43
CA GLU A 4 92.98 -58.50 137.46
C GLU A 4 92.61 -58.97 136.03
N ASP A 5 92.97 -60.22 135.72
CA ASP A 5 92.59 -60.89 134.47
C ASP A 5 91.08 -61.19 134.44
N GLN A 6 90.47 -61.54 135.58
CA GLN A 6 89.02 -61.76 135.69
C GLN A 6 88.22 -60.46 135.47
N SER A 7 88.65 -59.34 136.06
CA SER A 7 88.01 -58.04 135.86
C SER A 7 88.04 -57.59 134.39
N LYS A 8 89.15 -57.85 133.67
CA LYS A 8 89.24 -57.56 132.23
C LYS A 8 88.36 -58.47 131.38
N ILE A 9 88.21 -59.75 131.75
CA ILE A 9 87.31 -60.68 131.08
C ILE A 9 85.85 -60.22 131.24
N ASP A 10 85.46 -59.77 132.44
CA ASP A 10 84.09 -59.32 132.70
C ASP A 10 83.81 -57.99 131.98
N GLU A 11 84.77 -57.05 131.93
CA GLU A 11 84.67 -55.82 131.12
C GLU A 11 84.57 -56.12 129.61
N LEU A 12 85.30 -57.12 129.11
CA LEU A 12 85.22 -57.56 127.71
C LEU A 12 83.89 -58.26 127.40
N LYS A 13 83.32 -59.02 128.33
CA LYS A 13 82.00 -59.62 128.18
C LYS A 13 80.91 -58.56 128.15
N GLU A 14 81.00 -57.55 129.00
CA GLU A 14 80.05 -56.43 129.01
C GLU A 14 80.12 -55.64 127.70
N LYS A 15 81.33 -55.37 127.19
CA LYS A 15 81.52 -54.77 125.86
C LYS A 15 81.01 -55.65 124.72
N LEU A 16 81.20 -56.97 124.82
CA LEU A 16 80.70 -57.92 123.82
C LEU A 16 79.17 -57.96 123.81
N GLU A 17 78.54 -57.95 124.98
CA GLU A 17 77.07 -57.94 125.10
C GLU A 17 76.49 -56.61 124.61
N SER A 18 77.10 -55.48 124.96
CA SER A 18 76.76 -54.17 124.41
C SER A 18 76.90 -54.12 122.88
N CYS A 19 77.95 -54.75 122.33
CA CYS A 19 78.11 -54.87 120.87
C CYS A 19 77.03 -55.74 120.22
N LYS A 20 76.60 -56.84 120.88
CA LYS A 20 75.49 -57.66 120.38
C LYS A 20 74.18 -56.89 120.40
N ASP A 21 73.86 -56.22 121.49
CA ASP A 21 72.65 -55.39 121.63
C ASP A 21 72.61 -54.29 120.56
N ASN A 22 73.75 -53.63 120.32
CA ASN A 22 73.85 -52.63 119.27
C ASN A 22 73.72 -53.24 117.87
N GLY A 23 74.29 -54.44 117.66
CA GLY A 23 74.12 -55.21 116.43
C GLY A 23 72.67 -55.64 116.17
N GLU A 24 71.92 -56.00 117.22
CA GLU A 24 70.49 -56.30 117.12
C GLU A 24 69.65 -55.04 116.82
N LYS A 25 69.95 -53.92 117.47
CA LYS A 25 69.32 -52.62 117.17
C LYS A 25 69.53 -52.22 115.71
N LEU A 26 70.76 -52.31 115.21
CA LEU A 26 71.09 -52.02 113.81
C LEU A 26 70.36 -52.96 112.83
N LYS A 27 70.19 -54.24 113.16
CA LYS A 27 69.40 -55.18 112.34
C LYS A 27 67.92 -54.79 112.29
N GLN A 28 67.34 -54.40 113.43
CA GLN A 28 65.95 -53.94 113.47
C GLN A 28 65.75 -52.64 112.69
N GLU A 29 66.69 -51.70 112.80
CA GLU A 29 66.66 -50.45 112.04
C GLU A 29 66.80 -50.70 110.53
N LYS A 30 67.72 -51.59 110.12
CA LYS A 30 67.85 -52.02 108.73
C LYS A 30 66.54 -52.62 108.19
N ALA A 31 65.88 -53.51 108.96
CA ALA A 31 64.62 -54.11 108.54
C ALA A 31 63.50 -53.06 108.35
N LYS A 32 63.42 -52.06 109.25
CA LYS A 32 62.46 -50.95 109.13
C LYS A 32 62.75 -50.10 107.89
N LEU A 33 64.01 -49.81 107.60
CA LEU A 33 64.41 -49.05 106.41
C LEU A 33 64.11 -49.83 105.13
N GLU A 34 64.37 -51.14 105.09
CA GLU A 34 64.03 -52.01 103.95
C GLU A 34 62.52 -52.07 103.69
N GLU A 35 61.70 -52.09 104.75
CA GLU A 35 60.25 -52.00 104.63
C GLU A 35 59.79 -50.62 104.12
N GLU A 36 60.40 -49.54 104.60
CA GLU A 36 60.11 -48.19 104.12
C GLU A 36 60.48 -48.02 102.64
N ILE A 37 61.63 -48.55 102.21
CA ILE A 37 62.06 -48.58 100.81
C ILE A 37 61.02 -49.34 99.97
N ARG A 38 60.63 -50.54 100.39
CA ARG A 38 59.63 -51.35 99.67
C ARG A 38 58.29 -50.62 99.52
N ASN A 39 57.87 -49.91 100.58
CA ASN A 39 56.64 -49.12 100.53
C ASN A 39 56.75 -47.92 99.59
N LYS A 40 57.92 -47.26 99.55
CA LYS A 40 58.20 -46.18 98.58
C LYS A 40 58.26 -46.69 97.15
N ASP A 41 58.90 -47.84 96.90
CA ASP A 41 58.96 -48.47 95.58
C ASP A 41 57.56 -48.81 95.07
N ASN A 42 56.73 -49.44 95.91
CA ASN A 42 55.33 -49.71 95.58
C ASN A 42 54.53 -48.43 95.26
N LYS A 43 54.84 -47.31 95.92
CA LYS A 43 54.19 -46.02 95.65
C LYS A 43 54.69 -45.41 94.34
N ILE A 44 55.98 -45.53 94.04
CA ILE A 44 56.58 -45.12 92.77
C ILE A 44 55.94 -45.89 91.61
N ASP A 45 55.78 -47.21 91.74
CA ASP A 45 55.14 -48.03 90.71
C ASP A 45 53.69 -47.64 90.44
N LYS A 46 52.92 -47.32 91.48
CA LYS A 46 51.55 -46.81 91.34
C LYS A 46 51.52 -45.46 90.63
N LEU A 47 52.37 -44.52 91.06
CA LEU A 47 52.47 -43.19 90.45
C LEU A 47 52.92 -43.29 88.98
N ASN A 48 53.85 -44.18 88.65
CA ASN A 48 54.28 -44.40 87.28
C ASN A 48 53.13 -44.90 86.38
N LYS A 49 52.32 -45.85 86.88
CA LYS A 49 51.13 -46.31 86.17
C LYS A 49 50.08 -45.21 85.97
N GLU A 50 49.85 -44.38 86.98
CA GLU A 50 48.94 -43.21 86.87
C GLU A 50 49.46 -42.20 85.85
N ILE A 51 50.76 -41.89 85.86
CA ILE A 51 51.40 -40.99 84.88
C ILE A 51 51.24 -41.54 83.46
N GLU A 52 51.45 -42.83 83.27
CA GLU A 52 51.35 -43.46 81.96
C GLU A 52 49.91 -43.48 81.44
N ASN A 53 48.93 -43.78 82.30
CA ASN A 53 47.52 -43.70 81.94
C ASN A 53 47.12 -42.26 81.56
N LEU A 54 47.48 -41.26 82.38
CA LEU A 54 47.18 -39.86 82.10
C LEU A 54 47.84 -39.36 80.80
N LYS A 55 49.06 -39.82 80.51
CA LYS A 55 49.74 -39.51 79.23
C LYS A 55 49.00 -40.10 78.04
N ASN A 56 48.55 -41.34 78.14
CA ASN A 56 47.96 -42.04 77.00
C ASN A 56 46.50 -41.59 76.75
N THR A 57 45.66 -41.49 77.78
CA THR A 57 44.24 -41.17 77.59
C THR A 57 44.01 -39.73 77.15
N ASN A 58 44.67 -38.75 77.78
CA ASN A 58 44.43 -37.35 77.41
C ASN A 58 45.04 -37.00 76.05
N ASN A 59 46.18 -37.58 75.70
CA ASN A 59 46.89 -37.13 74.52
C ASN A 59 46.28 -37.73 73.24
N ASP A 60 45.88 -39.01 73.27
CA ASP A 60 45.30 -39.65 72.09
C ASP A 60 43.90 -39.11 71.75
N GLU A 61 43.06 -38.84 72.76
CA GLU A 61 41.73 -38.24 72.56
C GLU A 61 41.82 -36.81 72.01
N LEU A 62 42.71 -35.98 72.57
CA LEU A 62 42.94 -34.63 72.07
C LEU A 62 43.51 -34.62 70.65
N ILE A 63 44.43 -35.56 70.33
CA ILE A 63 44.97 -35.71 68.97
C ILE A 63 43.87 -36.09 67.98
N ALA A 64 42.96 -36.99 68.36
CA ALA A 64 41.82 -37.38 67.52
C ALA A 64 40.88 -36.19 67.26
N GLU A 65 40.54 -35.43 68.30
CA GLU A 65 39.66 -34.25 68.18
C GLU A 65 40.31 -33.13 67.32
N ILE A 66 41.60 -32.85 67.52
CA ILE A 66 42.37 -31.93 66.68
C ILE A 66 42.37 -32.38 65.22
N THR A 67 42.51 -33.68 64.96
CA THR A 67 42.50 -34.24 63.60
C THR A 67 41.14 -34.03 62.94
N GLN A 68 40.05 -34.33 63.66
CA GLN A 68 38.68 -34.13 63.16
C GLN A 68 38.40 -32.65 62.85
N LEU A 69 38.75 -31.75 63.76
CA LEU A 69 38.58 -30.30 63.56
C LEU A 69 39.38 -29.79 62.36
N LYS A 70 40.57 -30.35 62.12
CA LYS A 70 41.41 -30.00 60.98
C LYS A 70 40.80 -30.45 59.66
N ASP A 71 40.23 -31.66 59.62
CA ASP A 71 39.53 -32.18 58.44
C ASP A 71 38.26 -31.37 58.15
N GLU A 72 37.52 -30.98 59.19
CA GLU A 72 36.35 -30.11 59.04
C GLU A 72 36.72 -28.71 58.55
N LEU A 73 37.80 -28.11 59.09
CA LEU A 73 38.32 -26.83 58.60
C LEU A 73 38.68 -26.90 57.12
N LYS A 74 39.32 -27.99 56.69
CA LYS A 74 39.67 -28.21 55.28
C LYS A 74 38.42 -28.33 54.41
N ARG A 75 37.41 -29.08 54.85
CA ARG A 75 36.13 -29.20 54.14
C ARG A 75 35.44 -27.84 53.97
N LEU A 76 35.42 -27.02 55.02
CA LEU A 76 34.83 -25.68 54.98
C LEU A 76 35.63 -24.73 54.07
N GLN A 77 36.95 -24.87 53.99
CA GLN A 77 37.78 -24.11 53.04
C GLN A 77 37.48 -24.49 51.59
N ASP A 78 37.31 -25.78 51.30
CA ASP A 78 36.94 -26.26 49.97
C ASP A 78 35.53 -25.78 49.58
N GLU A 79 34.59 -25.79 50.51
CA GLU A 79 33.22 -25.28 50.30
C GLU A 79 33.20 -23.77 50.05
N ASN A 80 33.95 -22.98 50.83
CA ASN A 80 34.11 -21.54 50.59
C ASN A 80 34.74 -21.23 49.24
N SER A 81 35.69 -22.05 48.78
CA SER A 81 36.31 -21.90 47.47
C SER A 81 35.28 -22.13 46.35
N LYS A 82 34.48 -23.20 46.46
CA LYS A 82 33.38 -23.48 45.52
C LYS A 82 32.33 -22.35 45.52
N LEU A 83 31.91 -21.89 46.71
CA LEU A 83 30.95 -20.79 46.82
C LEU A 83 31.45 -19.51 46.15
N LYS A 84 32.75 -19.21 46.24
CA LYS A 84 33.36 -18.06 45.59
C LYS A 84 33.34 -18.16 44.06
N GLU A 85 33.54 -19.37 43.53
CA GLU A 85 33.40 -19.65 42.10
C GLU A 85 31.95 -19.51 41.63
N TYR A 86 31.00 -20.10 42.36
CA TYR A 86 29.57 -19.96 42.06
C TYR A 86 29.12 -18.50 42.08
N TYR A 87 29.50 -17.73 43.11
CA TYR A 87 29.20 -16.31 43.21
C TYR A 87 29.74 -15.53 42.01
N SER A 88 30.96 -15.84 41.57
CA SER A 88 31.56 -15.22 40.40
C SER A 88 30.77 -15.56 39.13
N SER A 89 30.38 -16.82 38.93
CA SER A 89 29.55 -17.25 37.79
C SER A 89 28.20 -16.54 37.76
N THR A 90 27.47 -16.53 38.88
CA THR A 90 26.16 -15.86 38.97
C THR A 90 26.28 -14.36 38.73
N LYS A 91 27.36 -13.72 39.18
CA LYS A 91 27.60 -12.30 38.88
C LYS A 91 27.76 -12.04 37.39
N TRP A 92 28.48 -12.89 36.67
CA TRP A 92 28.64 -12.76 35.21
C TRP A 92 27.32 -13.02 34.47
N GLU A 93 26.54 -14.01 34.90
CA GLU A 93 25.20 -14.29 34.34
C GLU A 93 24.25 -13.11 34.55
N LEU A 94 24.28 -12.49 35.74
CA LEU A 94 23.47 -11.32 36.04
C LEU A 94 23.83 -10.13 35.15
N GLU A 95 25.12 -9.89 34.92
CA GLU A 95 25.60 -8.79 34.08
C GLU A 95 25.21 -9.01 32.60
N ALA A 96 25.32 -10.25 32.13
CA ALA A 96 24.85 -10.66 30.80
C ALA A 96 23.35 -10.42 30.61
N GLU A 97 22.53 -10.71 31.62
CA GLU A 97 21.09 -10.50 31.58
C GLU A 97 20.70 -9.02 31.63
N LYS A 98 21.45 -8.18 32.36
CA LYS A 98 21.30 -6.72 32.31
C LYS A 98 21.58 -6.18 30.91
N GLU A 99 22.68 -6.61 30.27
CA GLU A 99 23.01 -6.17 28.92
C GLU A 99 21.92 -6.53 27.88
N LYS A 100 21.28 -7.70 28.04
CA LYS A 100 20.11 -8.07 27.22
C LYS A 100 18.92 -7.16 27.50
N THR A 101 18.69 -6.83 28.76
CA THR A 101 17.60 -5.94 29.18
C THR A 101 17.77 -4.55 28.55
N ASP A 102 18.99 -3.99 28.61
CA ASP A 102 19.30 -2.69 27.99
C ASP A 102 19.09 -2.71 26.47
N LYS A 103 19.52 -3.79 25.80
CA LYS A 103 19.28 -3.98 24.35
C LYS A 103 17.78 -4.06 24.02
N ASN A 104 17.01 -4.76 24.85
CA ASN A 104 15.57 -4.87 24.65
C ASN A 104 14.87 -3.52 24.91
N GLU A 105 15.29 -2.76 25.90
CA GLU A 105 14.76 -1.42 26.18
C GLU A 105 14.99 -0.47 24.99
N ASN A 106 16.19 -0.51 24.38
CA ASN A 106 16.48 0.29 23.19
C ASN A 106 15.61 -0.12 21.98
N LYS A 107 15.41 -1.41 21.75
CA LYS A 107 14.48 -1.90 20.71
C LYS A 107 13.04 -1.46 20.95
N ILE A 108 12.60 -1.45 22.20
CA ILE A 108 11.27 -0.96 22.57
C ILE A 108 11.15 0.53 22.24
N LYS A 109 12.17 1.35 22.57
CA LYS A 109 12.19 2.78 22.21
C LYS A 109 12.12 2.98 20.69
N GLU A 110 12.92 2.26 19.92
CA GLU A 110 12.85 2.34 18.44
C GLU A 110 11.48 1.92 17.88
N MET A 111 10.84 0.91 18.46
CA MET A 111 9.49 0.50 18.07
C MET A 111 8.44 1.55 18.43
N GLN A 112 8.58 2.20 19.59
CA GLN A 112 7.70 3.29 20.02
C GLN A 112 7.79 4.49 19.06
N GLU A 113 9.01 4.91 18.68
CA GLU A 113 9.21 6.01 17.72
C GLU A 113 8.58 5.68 16.34
N LYS A 114 8.69 4.43 15.89
CA LYS A 114 8.05 3.98 14.64
C LYS A 114 6.52 4.00 14.73
N LEU A 115 5.96 3.61 15.88
CA LEU A 115 4.51 3.68 16.11
C LEU A 115 4.02 5.12 16.10
N GLU A 116 4.72 6.04 16.77
CA GLU A 116 4.38 7.47 16.75
C GLU A 116 4.42 8.07 15.32
N SER A 117 5.41 7.66 14.52
CA SER A 117 5.48 8.06 13.10
C SER A 117 4.28 7.56 12.30
N LEU A 118 3.90 6.29 12.49
CA LEU A 118 2.75 5.68 11.79
C LEU A 118 1.42 6.31 12.23
N ASP A 119 1.25 6.59 13.52
CA ASP A 119 0.07 7.29 14.03
C ASP A 119 -0.04 8.70 13.43
N GLY A 120 1.09 9.40 13.27
CA GLY A 120 1.16 10.68 12.58
C GLY A 120 0.74 10.59 11.10
N GLU A 121 1.13 9.52 10.39
CA GLU A 121 0.70 9.27 9.01
C GLU A 121 -0.79 8.93 8.92
N LEU A 122 -1.30 8.09 9.82
CA LEU A 122 -2.72 7.75 9.91
C LEU A 122 -3.58 8.98 10.18
N ALA A 123 -3.15 9.88 11.06
CA ALA A 123 -3.85 11.14 11.32
C ALA A 123 -3.92 12.02 10.05
N LYS A 124 -2.83 12.12 9.29
CA LYS A 124 -2.82 12.84 8.00
C LYS A 124 -3.78 12.21 6.99
N LYS A 125 -3.76 10.88 6.86
CA LYS A 125 -4.66 10.16 5.95
C LYS A 125 -6.12 10.28 6.34
N THR A 126 -6.43 10.27 7.64
CA THR A 126 -7.78 10.49 8.15
C THR A 126 -8.29 11.87 7.74
N LYS A 127 -7.46 12.92 7.89
CA LYS A 127 -7.81 14.27 7.45
C LYS A 127 -8.00 14.38 5.94
N GLU A 128 -7.14 13.74 5.14
CA GLU A 128 -7.30 13.68 3.67
C GLU A 128 -8.62 13.00 3.25
N ILE A 129 -9.06 11.98 4.00
CA ILE A 129 -10.34 11.29 3.76
C ILE A 129 -11.50 12.24 4.09
N GLU A 130 -11.47 12.90 5.24
CA GLU A 130 -12.51 13.86 5.64
C GLU A 130 -12.66 15.01 4.63
N ASP A 131 -11.55 15.56 4.13
CA ASP A 131 -11.55 16.58 3.08
C ASP A 131 -12.18 16.07 1.77
N LYS A 132 -11.98 14.80 1.42
CA LYS A 132 -12.59 14.18 0.23
C LYS A 132 -14.07 13.91 0.44
N ASP A 133 -14.49 13.44 1.61
CA ASP A 133 -15.89 13.21 1.93
C ASP A 133 -16.70 14.51 1.87
N ASN A 134 -16.13 15.62 2.36
CA ASN A 134 -16.77 16.92 2.24
C ASN A 134 -16.94 17.36 0.77
N LYS A 135 -15.93 17.13 -0.08
CA LYS A 135 -16.06 17.39 -1.52
C LYS A 135 -17.11 16.50 -2.19
N ILE A 136 -17.23 15.24 -1.76
CA ILE A 136 -18.26 14.32 -2.28
C ILE A 136 -19.65 14.85 -1.93
N LYS A 137 -19.88 15.27 -0.67
CA LYS A 137 -21.15 15.89 -0.26
C LYS A 137 -21.51 17.12 -1.08
N ASP A 138 -20.52 17.98 -1.37
CA ASP A 138 -20.74 19.16 -2.23
C ASP A 138 -21.13 18.75 -3.66
N LEU A 139 -20.49 17.72 -4.22
CA LEU A 139 -20.81 17.21 -5.55
C LEU A 139 -22.20 16.55 -5.60
N GLU A 140 -22.58 15.80 -4.56
CA GLU A 140 -23.91 15.20 -4.42
C GLU A 140 -25.00 16.29 -4.41
N LYS A 141 -24.79 17.37 -3.64
CA LYS A 141 -25.72 18.50 -3.64
C LYS A 141 -25.86 19.14 -5.03
N VAL A 142 -24.75 19.34 -5.73
CA VAL A 142 -24.79 19.88 -7.10
C VAL A 142 -25.53 18.94 -8.04
N LEU A 143 -25.39 17.63 -7.88
CA LEU A 143 -26.11 16.63 -8.67
C LEU A 143 -27.63 16.71 -8.44
N ASP A 144 -28.07 16.81 -7.18
CA ASP A 144 -29.49 16.98 -6.83
C ASP A 144 -30.08 18.26 -7.45
N GLU A 145 -29.33 19.36 -7.44
CA GLU A 145 -29.72 20.62 -8.09
C GLU A 145 -29.82 20.50 -9.61
N LYS A 146 -29.06 19.60 -10.24
CA LYS A 146 -29.14 19.34 -11.69
C LYS A 146 -30.33 18.43 -11.99
N ASP A 147 -30.56 17.41 -11.19
CA ASP A 147 -31.68 16.47 -11.36
C ASP A 147 -33.03 17.18 -11.23
N THR A 148 -33.16 18.12 -10.28
CA THR A 148 -34.34 18.98 -10.17
C THR A 148 -34.56 19.84 -11.41
N LYS A 149 -33.51 20.48 -11.94
CA LYS A 149 -33.58 21.25 -13.20
C LYS A 149 -33.95 20.39 -14.40
N ILE A 150 -33.47 19.15 -14.47
CA ILE A 150 -33.84 18.20 -15.52
C ILE A 150 -35.33 17.89 -15.47
N LYS A 151 -35.87 17.58 -14.28
CA LYS A 151 -37.32 17.34 -14.09
C LYS A 151 -38.18 18.54 -14.52
N ASP A 152 -37.75 19.75 -14.21
CA ASP A 152 -38.43 20.97 -14.64
C ASP A 152 -38.43 21.13 -16.16
N LEU A 153 -37.29 20.87 -16.80
CA LEU A 153 -37.16 20.94 -18.26
C LEU A 153 -38.00 19.86 -18.96
N GLU A 154 -38.04 18.65 -18.42
CA GLU A 154 -38.89 17.57 -18.93
C GLU A 154 -40.39 17.94 -18.86
N SER A 155 -40.80 18.56 -17.76
CA SER A 155 -42.17 19.05 -17.58
C SER A 155 -42.52 20.11 -18.61
N LYS A 156 -41.65 21.12 -18.80
CA LYS A 156 -41.81 22.17 -19.82
C LYS A 156 -41.83 21.62 -21.24
N LYS A 157 -40.99 20.62 -21.53
CA LYS A 157 -40.98 19.93 -22.83
C LYS A 157 -42.34 19.30 -23.10
N LYS A 158 -42.90 18.58 -22.12
CA LYS A 158 -44.22 17.93 -22.24
C LYS A 158 -45.35 18.93 -22.47
N GLU A 159 -45.35 20.06 -21.76
CA GLU A 159 -46.31 21.15 -22.01
C GLU A 159 -46.21 21.68 -23.44
N THR A 160 -44.98 21.96 -23.90
CA THR A 160 -44.74 22.45 -25.27
C THR A 160 -45.19 21.44 -26.32
N GLU A 161 -44.98 20.15 -26.07
CA GLU A 161 -45.38 19.05 -26.95
C GLU A 161 -46.91 18.90 -27.03
N ASN A 162 -47.61 19.08 -25.90
CA ASN A 162 -49.07 19.15 -25.86
C ASN A 162 -49.60 20.36 -26.65
N SER A 163 -49.06 21.55 -26.43
CA SER A 163 -49.45 22.75 -27.17
C SER A 163 -49.18 22.61 -28.69
N ARG A 164 -48.07 21.96 -29.06
CA ARG A 164 -47.77 21.63 -30.46
C ARG A 164 -48.81 20.67 -31.04
N SER A 165 -49.22 19.63 -30.30
CA SER A 165 -50.28 18.70 -30.72
C SER A 165 -51.61 19.42 -30.96
N GLU A 166 -52.01 20.30 -30.05
CA GLU A 166 -53.22 21.11 -30.21
C GLU A 166 -53.15 22.05 -31.42
N CYS A 167 -51.99 22.69 -31.63
CA CYS A 167 -51.76 23.52 -32.81
C CYS A 167 -51.86 22.69 -34.11
N CYS A 168 -51.29 21.49 -34.14
CA CYS A 168 -51.38 20.60 -35.30
C CYS A 168 -52.85 20.23 -35.61
N LYS A 169 -53.65 19.91 -34.59
CA LYS A 169 -55.09 19.63 -34.77
C LYS A 169 -55.82 20.84 -35.37
N LYS A 170 -55.56 22.05 -34.87
CA LYS A 170 -56.15 23.28 -35.42
C LYS A 170 -55.73 23.51 -36.87
N ILE A 171 -54.48 23.24 -37.22
CA ILE A 171 -53.99 23.32 -38.60
C ILE A 171 -54.71 22.31 -39.50
N GLU A 172 -54.90 21.06 -39.04
CA GLU A 172 -55.67 20.05 -39.79
C GLU A 172 -57.12 20.47 -40.02
N ASP A 173 -57.79 21.03 -39.02
CA ASP A 173 -59.17 21.48 -39.15
C ASP A 173 -59.29 22.70 -40.08
N LEU A 174 -58.35 23.64 -40.01
CA LEU A 174 -58.26 24.74 -40.98
C LEU A 174 -58.01 24.22 -42.40
N GLN A 175 -57.17 23.19 -42.56
CA GLN A 175 -56.91 22.57 -43.86
C GLN A 175 -58.18 21.95 -44.45
N LYS A 176 -58.95 21.20 -43.65
CA LYS A 176 -60.26 20.65 -44.07
C LYS A 176 -61.24 21.74 -44.48
N ALA A 177 -61.26 22.87 -43.75
CA ALA A 177 -62.12 24.00 -44.08
C ALA A 177 -61.71 24.67 -45.40
N ILE A 178 -60.40 24.84 -45.64
CA ILE A 178 -59.87 25.34 -46.92
C ILE A 178 -60.25 24.40 -48.06
N ASP A 179 -60.09 23.08 -47.89
CA ASP A 179 -60.42 22.09 -48.91
C ASP A 179 -61.93 22.12 -49.23
N SER A 180 -62.78 22.25 -48.21
CA SER A 180 -64.23 22.39 -48.38
C SER A 180 -64.62 23.67 -49.12
N LEU A 181 -64.01 24.81 -48.76
CA LEU A 181 -64.21 26.08 -49.45
C LEU A 181 -63.74 26.01 -50.90
N LYS A 182 -62.64 25.30 -51.17
CA LYS A 182 -62.12 25.09 -52.51
C LYS A 182 -63.07 24.28 -53.38
N VAL A 183 -63.64 23.20 -52.84
CA VAL A 183 -64.69 22.43 -53.54
C VAL A 183 -65.92 23.29 -53.80
N SER A 184 -66.35 24.07 -52.79
CA SER A 184 -67.48 24.99 -52.95
C SER A 184 -67.23 26.05 -54.00
N SER A 185 -66.03 26.63 -54.07
CA SER A 185 -65.69 27.66 -55.06
C SER A 185 -65.55 27.09 -56.47
N GLU A 186 -65.05 25.86 -56.61
CA GLU A 186 -65.02 25.13 -57.90
C GLU A 186 -66.45 24.85 -58.40
N ASN A 187 -67.37 24.48 -57.49
CA ASN A 187 -68.78 24.25 -57.82
C ASN A 187 -69.48 25.54 -58.24
N THR A 188 -69.31 26.65 -57.49
CA THR A 188 -69.91 27.93 -57.87
C THR A 188 -69.33 28.47 -59.18
N LYS A 189 -68.03 28.25 -59.44
CA LYS A 189 -67.41 28.56 -60.72
C LYS A 189 -68.07 27.79 -61.87
N LYS A 190 -68.29 26.47 -61.72
CA LYS A 190 -69.01 25.67 -62.73
C LYS A 190 -70.43 26.18 -62.97
N GLU A 191 -71.19 26.49 -61.91
CA GLU A 191 -72.54 27.06 -62.05
C GLU A 191 -72.53 28.39 -62.81
N LEU A 192 -71.54 29.24 -62.56
CA LEU A 192 -71.37 30.51 -63.29
C LEU A 192 -71.01 30.25 -64.75
N GLU A 193 -70.12 29.31 -65.05
CA GLU A 193 -69.78 28.91 -66.43
C GLU A 193 -71.02 28.39 -67.18
N ASP A 194 -71.84 27.55 -66.56
CA ASP A 194 -73.07 27.04 -67.16
C ASP A 194 -74.12 28.15 -67.38
N LYS A 195 -74.25 29.08 -66.44
CA LYS A 195 -75.11 30.28 -66.61
C LYS A 195 -74.61 31.17 -67.76
N ILE A 196 -73.30 31.36 -67.88
CA ILE A 196 -72.70 32.12 -68.98
C ILE A 196 -73.02 31.45 -70.31
N LYS A 197 -72.81 30.13 -70.45
CA LYS A 197 -73.19 29.39 -71.67
C LYS A 197 -74.66 29.57 -72.03
N GLY A 198 -75.56 29.44 -71.04
CA GLY A 198 -76.99 29.64 -71.27
C GLY A 198 -77.35 31.08 -71.68
N LEU A 199 -76.61 32.09 -71.22
CA LEU A 199 -76.77 33.47 -71.66
C LEU A 199 -76.19 33.70 -73.07
N GLU A 200 -75.04 33.10 -73.39
CA GLU A 200 -74.44 33.14 -74.73
C GLU A 200 -75.36 32.50 -75.79
N GLU A 201 -75.98 31.36 -75.47
CA GLU A 201 -76.97 30.72 -76.34
C GLU A 201 -78.20 31.63 -76.56
N LYS A 202 -78.73 32.22 -75.47
CA LYS A 202 -79.84 33.18 -75.56
C LYS A 202 -79.47 34.40 -76.40
N GLN A 203 -78.27 34.93 -76.22
CA GLN A 203 -77.75 36.03 -77.02
C GLN A 203 -77.70 35.64 -78.50
N LYS A 204 -77.18 34.46 -78.83
CA LYS A 204 -77.11 33.96 -80.21
C LYS A 204 -78.49 33.83 -80.85
N THR A 205 -79.49 33.31 -80.15
CA THR A 205 -80.88 33.30 -80.64
C THR A 205 -81.42 34.71 -80.87
N SER A 206 -81.15 35.65 -79.95
CA SER A 206 -81.60 37.03 -80.13
C SER A 206 -80.89 37.73 -81.30
N GLU A 207 -79.62 37.43 -81.55
CA GLU A 207 -78.87 37.93 -82.71
C GLU A 207 -79.42 37.36 -84.03
N GLU A 208 -79.80 36.08 -84.05
CA GLU A 208 -80.49 35.46 -85.19
C GLU A 208 -81.87 36.07 -85.44
N GLU A 209 -82.63 36.38 -84.38
CA GLU A 209 -83.91 37.12 -84.48
C GLU A 209 -83.71 38.54 -85.01
N ILE A 210 -82.72 39.28 -84.49
CA ILE A 210 -82.34 40.61 -85.00
C ILE A 210 -81.93 40.53 -86.47
N LYS A 211 -81.22 39.47 -86.87
CA LYS A 211 -80.84 39.24 -88.28
C LYS A 211 -82.06 39.03 -89.17
N LYS A 212 -83.02 38.20 -88.75
CA LYS A 212 -84.29 38.00 -89.47
C LYS A 212 -85.08 39.30 -89.59
N LEU A 213 -85.17 40.07 -88.49
CA LEU A 213 -85.84 41.36 -88.49
C LEU A 213 -85.13 42.38 -89.40
N LYS A 214 -83.80 42.36 -89.47
CA LYS A 214 -83.03 43.17 -90.44
C LYS A 214 -83.33 42.75 -91.88
N GLU A 215 -83.34 41.46 -92.18
CA GLU A 215 -83.68 40.95 -93.52
C GLU A 215 -85.12 41.33 -93.93
N GLU A 216 -86.07 41.29 -92.99
CA GLU A 216 -87.44 41.79 -93.22
C GLU A 216 -87.48 43.30 -93.43
N LEU A 217 -86.72 44.07 -92.66
CA LEU A 217 -86.63 45.51 -92.82
C LEU A 217 -86.02 45.87 -94.17
N ASP A 218 -84.96 45.18 -94.61
CA ASP A 218 -84.33 45.37 -95.91
C ASP A 218 -85.27 45.04 -97.06
N LYS A 219 -86.09 43.97 -96.94
CA LYS A 219 -87.17 43.69 -97.91
C LYS A 219 -88.18 44.83 -98.00
N LYS A 220 -88.62 45.36 -96.85
CA LYS A 220 -89.55 46.51 -96.81
C LYS A 220 -88.93 47.78 -97.37
N ILE A 221 -87.63 48.00 -97.15
CA ILE A 221 -86.89 49.11 -97.72
C ILE A 221 -86.79 48.96 -99.25
N GLU A 222 -86.54 47.76 -99.78
CA GLU A 222 -86.55 47.52 -101.22
C GLU A 222 -87.95 47.69 -101.85
N GLU A 223 -89.01 47.24 -101.18
CA GLU A 223 -90.39 47.52 -101.59
C GLU A 223 -90.68 49.02 -101.60
N ALA A 224 -90.27 49.75 -100.57
CA ALA A 224 -90.40 51.20 -100.50
C ALA A 224 -89.59 51.91 -101.61
N LYS A 225 -88.36 51.46 -101.90
CA LYS A 225 -87.57 51.98 -103.03
C LYS A 225 -88.23 51.71 -104.38
N LYS A 226 -88.91 50.57 -104.52
CA LYS A 226 -89.66 50.23 -105.74
C LYS A 226 -90.86 51.15 -105.94
N LEU A 227 -91.60 51.42 -104.87
CA LEU A 227 -92.71 52.39 -104.85
C LEU A 227 -92.21 53.82 -105.12
N ILE A 228 -91.05 54.22 -104.57
CA ILE A 228 -90.42 55.52 -104.85
C ILE A 228 -89.96 55.61 -106.31
N LYS A 229 -89.45 54.54 -106.92
CA LYS A 229 -89.12 54.50 -108.36
C LYS A 229 -90.36 54.61 -109.25
N GLU A 230 -91.47 53.99 -108.87
CA GLU A 230 -92.75 54.13 -109.60
C GLU A 230 -93.37 55.53 -109.43
N ALA A 231 -93.26 56.13 -108.25
CA ALA A 231 -93.68 57.51 -108.01
C ALA A 231 -92.82 58.51 -108.81
N ASN A 232 -91.50 58.32 -108.86
CA ASN A 232 -90.58 59.17 -109.63
C ASN A 232 -90.70 58.97 -111.16
N LYS A 233 -91.20 57.81 -111.62
CA LYS A 233 -91.51 57.58 -113.04
C LYS A 233 -92.84 58.21 -113.47
N LYS A 234 -93.83 58.30 -112.56
CA LYS A 234 -95.12 58.97 -112.82
C LYS A 234 -95.09 60.49 -112.66
N ALA A 235 -94.12 61.04 -111.93
CA ALA A 235 -94.01 62.49 -111.70
C ALA A 235 -93.23 63.27 -112.79
N LYS A 236 -92.73 62.62 -113.85
CA LYS A 236 -91.90 63.27 -114.89
C LYS A 236 -92.63 63.57 -116.20
N GLU A 237 -93.91 63.21 -116.34
CA GLU A 237 -94.66 63.38 -117.60
C GLU A 237 -95.90 64.29 -117.53
N GLU A 238 -96.20 64.95 -116.39
CA GLU A 238 -97.29 65.93 -116.33
C GLU A 238 -96.86 67.26 -115.69
N LEU A 239 -96.82 68.29 -116.56
CA LEU A 239 -97.17 69.69 -116.32
C LEU A 239 -96.09 70.70 -115.86
N GLU A 240 -95.50 71.32 -116.88
CA GLU A 240 -95.27 72.76 -116.97
C GLU A 240 -96.58 73.55 -116.76
N LYS A 241 -96.69 74.32 -115.66
CA LYS A 241 -97.14 75.73 -115.63
C LYS A 241 -97.18 76.27 -114.19
N GLN A 242 -96.64 77.49 -114.07
CA GLN A 242 -96.78 78.47 -112.98
C GLN A 242 -95.96 78.27 -111.69
N ALA A 243 -94.88 79.06 -111.64
CA ALA A 243 -94.60 80.13 -110.68
C ALA A 243 -94.80 79.89 -109.17
N LYS A 244 -93.65 80.01 -108.48
CA LYS A 244 -93.36 80.70 -107.20
C LYS A 244 -92.53 79.86 -106.24
N ASP A 245 -91.36 80.42 -105.97
CA ASP A 245 -90.74 80.66 -104.68
C ASP A 245 -90.45 79.50 -103.71
N GLU A 246 -89.19 79.51 -103.28
CA GLU A 246 -88.62 79.03 -102.02
C GLU A 246 -88.60 77.53 -101.73
N LYS A 247 -87.43 76.89 -101.95
CA LYS A 247 -86.51 76.48 -100.87
C LYS A 247 -85.29 75.69 -101.37
N GLU A 248 -84.19 75.90 -100.65
CA GLU A 248 -83.08 74.96 -100.37
C GLU A 248 -82.22 74.39 -101.53
N LYS A 249 -80.96 74.85 -101.56
CA LYS A 249 -79.76 74.03 -101.80
C LYS A 249 -79.01 73.99 -100.47
N ASN A 250 -78.31 72.95 -100.04
CA ASN A 250 -78.06 71.62 -100.56
C ASN A 250 -77.53 70.81 -99.38
N LEU A 251 -77.95 69.56 -99.30
CA LEU A 251 -77.33 68.53 -98.48
C LEU A 251 -76.19 67.90 -99.27
N ASN A 252 -75.14 67.51 -98.53
CA ASN A 252 -74.09 66.54 -98.84
C ASN A 252 -72.91 66.97 -99.71
N GLN A 253 -71.79 67.12 -99.01
CA GLN A 253 -70.41 66.64 -99.25
C GLN A 253 -69.51 67.62 -98.47
N ASP A 254 -68.48 67.27 -97.73
CA ASP A 254 -67.62 66.12 -97.63
C ASP A 254 -66.65 66.47 -96.46
N LEU A 255 -65.93 65.48 -95.94
CA LEU A 255 -64.71 65.64 -95.13
C LEU A 255 -64.78 66.46 -93.82
N SER A 256 -64.91 65.75 -92.70
CA SER A 256 -64.13 66.10 -91.51
C SER A 256 -63.39 64.87 -90.97
N LYS A 257 -62.24 64.61 -91.60
CA LYS A 257 -61.08 64.04 -90.92
C LYS A 257 -60.57 65.09 -89.94
N LYS A 258 -60.79 64.89 -88.65
CA LYS A 258 -59.82 65.22 -87.60
C LYS A 258 -59.75 64.06 -86.62
N LEU A 259 -59.08 63.04 -87.14
CA LEU A 259 -58.19 62.17 -86.40
C LEU A 259 -57.17 63.04 -85.63
N ASP A 260 -56.85 62.60 -84.41
CA ASP A 260 -55.78 63.03 -83.50
C ASP A 260 -56.02 64.25 -82.59
N GLU A 261 -56.35 63.96 -81.31
CA GLU A 261 -55.44 64.14 -80.16
C GLU A 261 -56.13 63.62 -78.87
N PHE A 262 -55.83 62.42 -78.38
CA PHE A 262 -54.70 62.05 -77.53
C PHE A 262 -54.83 62.51 -76.07
N LEU A 263 -55.27 61.60 -75.20
CA LEU A 263 -54.76 61.52 -73.82
C LEU A 263 -54.44 60.08 -73.44
N LYS A 264 -53.23 59.70 -73.88
CA LYS A 264 -52.19 58.95 -73.17
C LYS A 264 -52.51 57.52 -72.72
N LEU A 265 -52.22 56.60 -73.63
CA LEU A 265 -51.36 55.47 -73.31
C LEU A 265 -49.95 55.97 -72.98
N GLN A 266 -49.33 55.41 -71.95
CA GLN A 266 -47.93 54.99 -72.08
C GLN A 266 -47.64 53.83 -71.12
N LYS A 267 -47.72 52.61 -71.66
CA LYS A 267 -46.76 51.57 -71.32
C LYS A 267 -45.46 51.98 -72.00
N GLU A 268 -44.36 52.04 -71.27
CA GLU A 268 -43.08 51.72 -71.89
C GLU A 268 -42.11 51.14 -70.87
N ASN A 269 -41.34 50.21 -71.39
CA ASN A 269 -40.51 49.23 -70.74
C ASN A 269 -39.16 49.32 -71.47
N LYS A 270 -38.06 49.16 -70.73
CA LYS A 270 -36.62 49.20 -71.16
C LYS A 270 -36.06 50.62 -71.23
N GLU A 271 -34.82 50.92 -70.80
CA GLU A 271 -33.53 50.25 -71.05
C GLU A 271 -32.54 50.47 -69.88
N LYS A 272 -31.87 49.42 -69.37
CA LYS A 272 -30.43 49.11 -69.54
C LYS A 272 -29.43 50.29 -69.39
N LYS A 273 -28.54 50.20 -68.40
CA LYS A 273 -27.05 50.25 -68.49
C LYS A 273 -26.44 50.01 -67.09
N GLU A 274 -25.54 49.03 -66.92
CA GLU A 274 -24.06 49.21 -66.88
C GLU A 274 -23.62 50.18 -65.78
N ASP A 275 -22.63 49.98 -64.92
CA ASP A 275 -21.69 48.90 -64.61
C ASP A 275 -20.90 49.39 -63.37
N LYS A 276 -20.42 48.47 -62.53
CA LYS A 276 -19.32 48.62 -61.54
C LYS A 276 -19.49 49.41 -60.21
N LYS A 277 -19.11 48.66 -59.16
CA LYS A 277 -18.07 48.91 -58.13
C LYS A 277 -18.46 49.46 -56.74
N SER A 278 -17.82 48.81 -55.76
CA SER A 278 -17.38 49.30 -54.44
C SER A 278 -18.45 49.31 -53.34
N GLN A 279 -18.41 48.36 -52.39
CA GLN A 279 -17.82 48.51 -51.03
C GLN A 279 -18.44 49.71 -50.27
N ASP A 280 -18.90 49.62 -49.02
CA ASP A 280 -18.58 48.70 -47.93
C ASP A 280 -19.47 49.03 -46.71
N LYS A 281 -19.53 48.07 -45.77
CA LYS A 281 -19.81 48.20 -44.32
C LYS A 281 -21.29 48.43 -43.91
N LYS A 282 -21.82 47.76 -42.88
CA LYS A 282 -21.19 47.34 -41.62
C LYS A 282 -22.06 46.30 -40.88
N TRP A 283 -21.49 45.16 -40.55
CA TRP A 283 -21.79 44.41 -39.32
C TRP A 283 -20.47 43.77 -38.90
N ASP A 284 -19.85 44.35 -37.87
CA ASP A 284 -19.14 43.67 -36.78
C ASP A 284 -18.24 44.66 -36.05
N GLU A 285 -18.22 44.46 -34.72
CA GLU A 285 -17.41 45.05 -33.64
C GLU A 285 -18.39 45.36 -32.49
N LEU A 286 -18.30 44.82 -31.29
CA LEU A 286 -17.13 44.55 -30.46
C LEU A 286 -17.63 43.73 -29.27
N LEU A 287 -16.90 42.71 -28.83
CA LEU A 287 -16.02 42.95 -27.68
C LEU A 287 -14.95 41.85 -27.55
N LYS A 288 -13.75 42.38 -27.40
CA LYS A 288 -12.44 41.77 -27.28
C LYS A 288 -12.19 41.34 -25.84
N ALA A 289 -11.35 40.33 -25.67
CA ALA A 289 -10.28 40.37 -24.68
C ALA A 289 -9.12 39.50 -25.18
N ASP A 290 -7.97 40.16 -25.34
CA ASP A 290 -6.62 39.66 -25.59
C ASP A 290 -6.18 38.68 -24.45
N ASP A 291 -5.07 37.95 -24.48
CA ASP A 291 -3.77 38.22 -25.05
C ASP A 291 -2.91 36.93 -25.02
N LYS A 292 -1.89 36.94 -25.88
CA LYS A 292 -0.67 36.11 -25.95
C LYS A 292 -0.46 34.98 -24.91
N ASN A 293 -0.10 33.80 -25.41
CA ASN A 293 0.92 32.99 -24.75
C ASN A 293 1.93 32.41 -25.75
N VAL A 294 3.13 33.00 -25.70
CA VAL A 294 4.39 32.46 -26.20
C VAL A 294 5.03 31.74 -25.01
N LEU A 295 5.19 30.42 -25.06
CA LEU A 295 6.41 29.74 -24.60
C LEU A 295 6.38 28.21 -24.82
N ASN A 296 7.53 27.71 -25.25
CA ASN A 296 8.12 26.42 -24.93
C ASN A 296 7.51 25.14 -25.54
N GLN A 297 7.92 24.95 -26.79
CA GLN A 297 8.76 23.82 -27.17
C GLN A 297 9.95 23.64 -26.19
N PHE A 298 9.75 23.01 -25.03
CA PHE A 298 10.77 22.37 -24.19
C PHE A 298 10.05 21.51 -23.13
N ASP A 299 10.66 20.38 -22.75
CA ASP A 299 10.18 19.42 -21.73
C ASP A 299 9.25 18.27 -22.17
N LEU A 300 9.50 17.72 -23.37
CA LEU A 300 9.23 16.30 -23.67
C LEU A 300 10.45 15.38 -23.40
N ASN A 301 11.51 15.91 -22.76
CA ASN A 301 12.76 15.22 -22.44
C ASN A 301 13.05 15.09 -20.92
N LYS A 302 12.00 15.12 -20.08
CA LYS A 302 12.13 14.96 -18.62
C LYS A 302 11.37 13.76 -18.04
N MET A 303 11.14 12.72 -18.85
CA MET A 303 10.60 11.42 -18.38
C MET A 303 11.38 10.20 -18.90
N LYS A 304 12.65 10.36 -19.27
CA LYS A 304 13.57 9.25 -19.63
C LYS A 304 14.96 9.33 -18.97
N LYS A 305 15.09 10.07 -17.86
CA LYS A 305 16.35 10.21 -17.12
C LYS A 305 16.15 10.18 -15.59
N GLN A 306 15.37 9.21 -15.11
CA GLN A 306 15.31 8.85 -13.69
C GLN A 306 15.33 7.34 -13.41
N GLU A 307 15.77 6.52 -14.37
CA GLU A 307 16.02 5.07 -14.18
C GLU A 307 17.48 4.63 -14.42
N GLU A 308 18.42 5.56 -14.66
CA GLU A 308 19.86 5.23 -14.83
C GLU A 308 20.77 5.79 -13.72
N GLN A 309 20.22 6.11 -12.55
CA GLN A 309 21.02 6.48 -11.37
C GLN A 309 20.63 5.69 -10.10
N GLN A 310 20.51 4.37 -10.22
CA GLN A 310 20.69 3.43 -9.10
C GLN A 310 21.45 2.18 -9.59
N GLY A 311 22.60 2.41 -10.23
CA GLY A 311 23.46 1.35 -10.74
C GLY A 311 24.92 1.71 -10.55
N LYS A 312 25.35 1.79 -9.29
CA LYS A 312 26.75 1.73 -8.78
C LYS A 312 26.78 2.31 -7.37
N LYS A 313 26.34 1.54 -6.37
CA LYS A 313 26.97 1.63 -5.06
C LYS A 313 27.96 0.47 -4.99
N GLN A 314 29.23 0.85 -5.10
CA GLN A 314 30.38 0.00 -4.86
C GLN A 314 30.20 -0.72 -3.53
N VAL A 315 30.22 -2.06 -3.55
CA VAL A 315 30.43 -2.86 -2.34
C VAL A 315 31.85 -2.53 -1.88
N LYS A 316 31.94 -1.65 -0.89
CA LYS A 316 33.16 -1.38 -0.15
C LYS A 316 33.36 -2.58 0.76
N ASP A 317 34.54 -3.22 0.68
CA ASP A 317 34.96 -4.29 1.58
C ASP A 317 34.92 -3.79 3.04
N GLU A 318 33.85 -4.12 3.75
CA GLU A 318 33.72 -3.93 5.20
C GLU A 318 33.35 -5.29 5.78
N LYS A 319 34.37 -6.02 6.24
CA LYS A 319 34.25 -7.42 6.66
C LYS A 319 33.58 -7.49 8.03
N GLU A 320 32.29 -7.79 8.01
CA GLU A 320 31.52 -8.28 9.15
C GLU A 320 31.69 -9.80 9.24
N PHE A 321 32.01 -10.33 10.43
CA PHE A 321 32.08 -11.77 10.68
C PHE A 321 31.50 -12.12 12.05
N ALA A 322 30.94 -13.33 12.14
CA ALA A 322 30.29 -13.83 13.35
C ALA A 322 31.14 -14.92 14.01
N VAL A 323 31.41 -14.77 15.31
CA VAL A 323 32.19 -15.70 16.13
C VAL A 323 31.28 -16.41 17.13
N PHE A 324 31.08 -17.72 16.94
CA PHE A 324 30.30 -18.58 17.83
C PHE A 324 31.21 -19.24 18.86
N GLN A 325 30.98 -18.98 20.15
CA GLN A 325 31.80 -19.57 21.22
C GLN A 325 31.28 -20.96 21.60
N VAL A 326 32.19 -21.94 21.61
CA VAL A 326 31.87 -23.33 21.99
C VAL A 326 31.41 -23.38 23.45
N ASP A 327 30.38 -24.18 23.73
CA ASP A 327 29.76 -24.34 25.05
C ASP A 327 29.11 -23.08 25.63
N LYS A 328 29.00 -22.01 24.83
CA LYS A 328 28.27 -20.79 25.17
C LYS A 328 26.99 -20.69 24.33
N ASN A 329 26.03 -19.98 24.88
CA ASN A 329 24.76 -19.64 24.24
C ASN A 329 24.78 -18.20 23.69
N PHE A 330 25.93 -17.71 23.23
CA PHE A 330 26.01 -16.43 22.53
C PHE A 330 27.04 -16.49 21.41
N TYR A 331 26.90 -15.58 20.46
CA TYR A 331 27.89 -15.33 19.43
C TYR A 331 28.16 -13.82 19.34
N ASN A 332 29.30 -13.46 18.78
CA ASN A 332 29.70 -12.07 18.63
C ASN A 332 29.72 -11.70 17.16
N ILE A 333 29.07 -10.61 16.80
CA ILE A 333 29.23 -9.98 15.50
C ILE A 333 30.35 -8.95 15.64
N ILE A 334 31.40 -9.10 14.84
CA ILE A 334 32.54 -8.19 14.79
C ILE A 334 32.38 -7.31 13.55
N THR A 335 32.24 -6.00 13.77
CA THR A 335 32.21 -4.98 12.71
C THR A 335 33.33 -3.97 12.92
N LYS A 336 33.47 -3.00 12.00
CA LYS A 336 34.41 -1.88 12.18
C LYS A 336 34.07 -1.01 13.40
N ASP A 337 32.78 -0.95 13.75
CA ASP A 337 32.26 -0.10 14.81
C ASP A 337 32.31 -0.77 16.19
N GLY A 338 32.67 -2.06 16.26
CA GLY A 338 32.91 -2.78 17.49
C GLY A 338 32.36 -4.21 17.51
N LYS A 339 32.15 -4.71 18.73
CA LYS A 339 31.68 -6.07 19.01
C LYS A 339 30.25 -6.03 19.55
N THR A 340 29.35 -6.76 18.90
CA THR A 340 27.96 -6.93 19.39
C THR A 340 27.74 -8.39 19.81
N THR A 341 27.43 -8.61 21.09
CA THR A 341 27.07 -9.94 21.60
C THR A 341 25.58 -10.22 21.34
N VAL A 342 25.27 -11.36 20.71
CA VAL A 342 23.90 -11.84 20.49
C VAL A 342 23.71 -13.16 21.23
N TYR A 343 22.70 -13.21 22.10
CA TYR A 343 22.38 -14.41 22.87
C TYR A 343 21.42 -15.33 22.12
N MET A 344 21.67 -16.62 22.26
CA MET A 344 20.93 -17.74 21.71
C MET A 344 20.20 -18.48 22.84
N ASP A 345 19.13 -19.17 22.50
CA ASP A 345 18.36 -19.99 23.44
C ASP A 345 18.94 -21.40 23.65
N VAL A 346 20.00 -21.73 22.92
CA VAL A 346 20.74 -22.99 22.98
C VAL A 346 22.23 -22.73 22.84
N LYS A 347 23.06 -23.61 23.42
CA LYS A 347 24.52 -23.51 23.32
C LYS A 347 25.05 -24.18 22.06
N THR A 348 26.15 -23.65 21.52
CA THR A 348 26.95 -24.44 20.57
C THR A 348 27.75 -25.50 21.33
N TYR A 349 28.10 -26.59 20.66
CA TYR A 349 28.87 -27.67 21.29
C TYR A 349 29.69 -28.41 20.23
N VAL A 350 30.65 -29.20 20.68
CA VAL A 350 31.39 -30.12 19.82
C VAL A 350 30.83 -31.52 20.00
N ASP A 351 30.47 -32.16 18.89
CA ASP A 351 30.09 -33.58 18.87
C ASP A 351 30.80 -34.29 17.72
N GLN A 352 31.40 -35.44 18.02
CA GLN A 352 32.20 -36.22 17.08
C GLN A 352 33.24 -35.39 16.29
N GLY A 353 33.86 -34.39 16.95
CA GLY A 353 34.84 -33.50 16.32
C GLY A 353 34.24 -32.47 15.35
N ARG A 354 32.91 -32.31 15.33
CA ARG A 354 32.20 -31.26 14.61
C ARG A 354 31.64 -30.22 15.57
N THR A 355 31.89 -28.95 15.27
CA THR A 355 31.21 -27.84 15.94
C THR A 355 29.76 -27.77 15.46
N MET A 356 28.84 -28.12 16.34
CA MET A 356 27.40 -28.15 16.14
C MET A 356 26.81 -26.82 16.59
N ILE A 357 26.22 -26.11 15.64
CA ILE A 357 25.72 -24.75 15.85
C ILE A 357 24.24 -24.70 15.48
N PRO A 358 23.39 -23.95 16.21
CA PRO A 358 22.00 -23.83 15.85
C PRO A 358 21.86 -23.04 14.54
N VAL A 359 21.38 -23.71 13.49
CA VAL A 359 21.45 -23.24 12.10
C VAL A 359 20.70 -21.93 11.89
N ARG A 360 19.67 -21.68 12.69
CA ARG A 360 18.91 -20.42 12.65
C ARG A 360 19.79 -19.19 12.87
N TYR A 361 20.71 -19.24 13.83
CA TYR A 361 21.57 -18.10 14.14
C TYR A 361 22.62 -17.90 13.06
N ILE A 362 23.16 -18.98 12.48
CA ILE A 362 24.02 -18.89 11.30
C ILE A 362 23.28 -18.22 10.14
N ALA A 363 22.05 -18.65 9.85
CA ALA A 363 21.26 -18.06 8.78
C ALA A 363 21.04 -16.55 8.99
N TYR A 364 20.73 -16.12 10.21
CA TYR A 364 20.61 -14.68 10.53
C TYR A 364 21.91 -13.91 10.34
N THR A 365 23.06 -14.46 10.74
CA THR A 365 24.37 -13.82 10.48
C THR A 365 24.68 -13.66 9.00
N LEU A 366 24.08 -14.50 8.16
CA LEU A 366 24.22 -14.46 6.70
C LEU A 366 23.10 -13.68 6.01
N GLY A 367 22.17 -13.07 6.77
CA GLY A 367 21.05 -12.30 6.23
C GLY A 367 19.93 -13.16 5.60
N PHE A 368 19.79 -14.42 5.99
CA PHE A 368 18.73 -15.32 5.54
C PHE A 368 17.58 -15.39 6.54
N ASN A 369 16.36 -15.42 6.02
CA ASN A 369 15.16 -15.79 6.76
C ASN A 369 15.05 -17.31 6.88
N VAL A 370 14.47 -17.78 7.98
CA VAL A 370 14.35 -19.21 8.30
C VAL A 370 12.90 -19.58 8.51
N GLU A 371 12.41 -20.51 7.69
CA GLU A 371 11.10 -21.14 7.79
C GLU A 371 11.28 -22.64 8.07
N TYR A 372 10.28 -23.28 8.66
CA TYR A 372 10.28 -24.72 8.90
C TYR A 372 9.02 -25.36 8.33
N ASP A 373 9.20 -26.34 7.45
CA ASP A 373 8.13 -27.18 6.94
C ASP A 373 8.11 -28.51 7.70
N ASN A 374 7.07 -28.69 8.51
CA ASN A 374 6.90 -29.89 9.32
C ASN A 374 6.53 -31.14 8.49
N SER A 375 5.89 -30.95 7.33
CA SER A 375 5.42 -32.08 6.51
C SER A 375 6.57 -32.81 5.83
N THR A 376 7.57 -32.04 5.36
CA THR A 376 8.78 -32.54 4.70
C THR A 376 9.98 -32.63 5.64
N ARG A 377 9.81 -32.12 6.88
CA ARG A 377 10.87 -31.94 7.88
C ARG A 377 12.07 -31.17 7.33
N GLU A 378 11.79 -30.11 6.58
CA GLU A 378 12.78 -29.23 5.96
C GLU A 378 12.87 -27.88 6.68
N ALA A 379 14.09 -27.45 7.00
CA ALA A 379 14.38 -26.05 7.27
C ALA A 379 14.65 -25.32 5.94
N ILE A 380 13.95 -24.22 5.71
CA ILE A 380 14.01 -23.44 4.49
C ILE A 380 14.66 -22.10 4.81
N PHE A 381 15.83 -21.88 4.22
CA PHE A 381 16.58 -20.64 4.35
C PHE A 381 16.39 -19.85 3.07
N SER A 382 15.87 -18.63 3.15
CA SER A 382 15.62 -17.82 1.96
C SER A 382 16.08 -16.38 2.17
N ASN A 383 16.64 -15.81 1.12
CA ASN A 383 16.94 -14.40 1.06
C ASN A 383 16.02 -13.72 0.04
N LYS A 384 14.85 -13.28 0.52
CA LYS A 384 13.81 -12.65 -0.32
C LYS A 384 13.91 -11.11 -0.32
N GLU A 385 14.45 -10.53 0.76
CA GLU A 385 14.31 -9.10 1.07
C GLU A 385 15.63 -8.31 0.96
N ASN A 386 16.78 -8.98 1.05
CA ASN A 386 18.07 -8.29 0.99
C ASN A 386 18.54 -8.15 -0.46
N ASN A 387 18.34 -6.95 -1.04
CA ASN A 387 18.72 -6.62 -2.41
C ASN A 387 20.24 -6.59 -2.67
N ILE A 388 21.08 -6.70 -1.63
CA ILE A 388 22.54 -6.68 -1.71
C ILE A 388 23.10 -8.12 -1.80
N LEU A 389 22.36 -9.11 -1.31
CA LEU A 389 22.77 -10.51 -1.28
C LEU A 389 22.10 -11.31 -2.42
N ALA A 390 22.74 -12.40 -2.85
CA ALA A 390 22.16 -13.27 -3.87
C ALA A 390 20.83 -13.87 -3.39
N LYS A 391 19.78 -13.79 -4.22
CA LYS A 391 18.47 -14.42 -3.96
C LYS A 391 18.59 -15.94 -4.03
N LYS A 392 19.09 -16.53 -2.95
CA LYS A 392 19.31 -17.97 -2.81
C LYS A 392 18.27 -18.54 -1.85
N THR A 393 17.76 -19.72 -2.19
CA THR A 393 17.00 -20.56 -1.25
C THR A 393 17.78 -21.83 -0.99
N LEU A 394 17.89 -22.24 0.27
CA LEU A 394 18.49 -23.51 0.69
C LEU A 394 17.48 -24.29 1.52
N ARG A 395 17.23 -25.55 1.18
CA ARG A 395 16.39 -26.48 1.94
C ARG A 395 17.26 -27.52 2.60
N LEU A 396 17.18 -27.66 3.91
CA LEU A 396 17.87 -28.67 4.71
C LEU A 396 16.84 -29.66 5.26
N ASN A 397 16.89 -30.91 4.82
CA ASN A 397 16.11 -31.97 5.43
C ASN A 397 16.79 -32.45 6.72
N ILE A 398 16.10 -32.36 7.85
CA ILE A 398 16.68 -32.60 9.18
C ILE A 398 17.03 -34.08 9.40
N ASP A 399 16.24 -35.00 8.83
CA ASP A 399 16.42 -36.43 9.05
C ASP A 399 17.56 -37.04 8.23
N THR A 400 17.73 -36.53 7.02
CA THR A 400 18.72 -37.03 6.06
C THR A 400 20.01 -36.22 6.07
N GLY A 401 19.98 -34.96 6.50
CA GLY A 401 21.11 -34.03 6.38
C GLY A 401 21.39 -33.59 4.93
N VAL A 402 20.49 -33.89 4.00
CA VAL A 402 20.59 -33.46 2.60
C VAL A 402 20.15 -32.01 2.51
N MET A 403 20.98 -31.19 1.86
CA MET A 403 20.70 -29.80 1.55
C MET A 403 20.60 -29.59 0.05
N LYS A 404 19.60 -28.82 -0.40
CA LYS A 404 19.41 -28.47 -1.81
C LYS A 404 19.24 -26.98 -1.96
N ASP A 405 20.02 -26.35 -2.82
CA ASP A 405 19.83 -24.95 -3.15
C ASP A 405 18.86 -24.74 -4.33
N SER A 406 18.48 -23.48 -4.55
CA SER A 406 17.58 -23.05 -5.62
C SER A 406 18.11 -23.36 -7.03
N ASP A 407 19.42 -23.57 -7.18
CA ASP A 407 20.07 -23.92 -8.45
C ASP A 407 20.07 -25.44 -8.67
N GLY A 408 19.49 -26.20 -7.75
CA GLY A 408 19.41 -27.66 -7.79
C GLY A 408 20.69 -28.36 -7.30
N LYS A 409 21.69 -27.62 -6.79
CA LYS A 409 22.91 -28.21 -6.26
C LYS A 409 22.64 -28.86 -4.91
N VAL A 410 23.11 -30.09 -4.77
CA VAL A 410 22.93 -30.91 -3.58
C VAL A 410 24.20 -30.91 -2.74
N TYR A 411 24.06 -30.71 -1.43
CA TYR A 411 25.13 -30.81 -0.45
C TYR A 411 24.73 -31.86 0.58
N ASN A 412 25.65 -32.75 0.91
CA ASN A 412 25.41 -33.78 1.92
C ASN A 412 26.15 -33.40 3.21
N SER A 413 25.42 -33.42 4.31
CA SER A 413 26.03 -33.34 5.63
C SER A 413 26.63 -34.69 5.99
N ASP A 414 27.89 -34.70 6.43
CA ASP A 414 28.56 -35.90 6.93
C ASP A 414 28.17 -36.26 8.38
N VAL A 415 27.59 -35.32 9.10
CA VAL A 415 26.95 -35.51 10.41
C VAL A 415 25.49 -35.09 10.32
N LYS A 416 24.58 -35.93 10.84
CA LYS A 416 23.15 -35.62 10.80
C LYS A 416 22.82 -34.39 11.65
N PRO A 417 21.96 -33.48 11.17
CA PRO A 417 21.40 -32.45 12.01
C PRO A 417 20.63 -33.07 13.18
N VAL A 418 20.65 -32.40 14.33
CA VAL A 418 19.91 -32.83 15.53
C VAL A 418 19.05 -31.70 16.06
N ILE A 419 17.90 -32.04 16.63
CA ILE A 419 17.03 -31.06 17.27
C ILE A 419 17.30 -31.10 18.78
N ILE A 420 17.74 -29.98 19.34
CA ILE A 420 17.92 -29.79 20.78
C ILE A 420 17.09 -28.58 21.18
N ASN A 421 16.20 -28.74 22.16
CA ASN A 421 15.28 -27.69 22.63
C ASN A 421 14.54 -26.96 21.50
N GLY A 422 14.07 -27.70 20.49
CA GLY A 422 13.35 -27.11 19.34
C GLY A 422 14.23 -26.32 18.36
N ARG A 423 15.56 -26.46 18.45
CA ARG A 423 16.53 -25.82 17.55
C ARG A 423 17.33 -26.88 16.78
N ILE A 424 17.41 -26.69 15.47
CA ILE A 424 18.19 -27.55 14.58
C ILE A 424 19.66 -27.16 14.74
N HIS A 425 20.48 -28.12 15.17
CA HIS A 425 21.93 -28.00 15.24
C HIS A 425 22.52 -28.80 14.09
N ALA A 426 23.44 -28.18 13.36
CA ALA A 426 24.19 -28.84 12.30
C ALA A 426 25.64 -28.38 12.32
N SER A 427 26.50 -29.16 11.67
CA SER A 427 27.92 -28.84 11.55
C SER A 427 28.11 -27.50 10.82
N ILE A 428 28.86 -26.59 11.44
CA ILE A 428 29.24 -25.30 10.84
C ILE A 428 29.85 -25.48 9.45
N SER A 429 30.70 -26.49 9.26
CA SER A 429 31.41 -26.71 8.01
C SER A 429 30.47 -27.10 6.87
N ASN A 430 29.44 -27.90 7.15
CA ASN A 430 28.48 -28.34 6.13
C ASN A 430 27.51 -27.21 5.77
N ILE A 431 27.08 -26.47 6.79
CA ILE A 431 26.19 -25.32 6.61
C ILE A 431 26.90 -24.20 5.83
N ALA A 432 28.12 -23.83 6.22
CA ALA A 432 28.89 -22.79 5.54
C ALA A 432 29.14 -23.14 4.05
N LYS A 433 29.48 -24.39 3.73
CA LYS A 433 29.60 -24.87 2.34
C LYS A 433 28.30 -24.68 1.54
N ALA A 434 27.15 -25.00 2.13
CA ALA A 434 25.86 -24.88 1.45
C ALA A 434 25.44 -23.42 1.22
N PHE A 435 25.75 -22.54 2.18
CA PHE A 435 25.56 -21.10 2.07
C PHE A 435 26.61 -20.40 1.19
N GLY A 436 27.70 -21.07 0.83
CA GLY A 436 28.83 -20.44 0.12
C GLY A 436 29.64 -19.49 0.99
N ALA A 437 29.58 -19.66 2.31
CA ALA A 437 30.33 -18.89 3.30
C ALA A 437 31.68 -19.56 3.60
N SER A 438 32.71 -18.75 3.90
CA SER A 438 33.97 -19.27 4.46
C SER A 438 33.81 -19.52 5.96
N HIS A 439 34.54 -20.50 6.50
CA HIS A 439 34.53 -20.80 7.93
C HIS A 439 35.90 -21.25 8.47
N GLY A 440 36.17 -21.02 9.76
CA GLY A 440 37.42 -21.43 10.40
C GLY A 440 37.48 -21.20 11.92
N ASP A 441 38.56 -21.68 12.52
CA ASP A 441 38.86 -21.43 13.94
C ASP A 441 39.56 -20.08 14.03
N ILE A 442 39.11 -19.19 14.92
CA ILE A 442 39.69 -17.85 15.06
C ILE A 442 41.21 -17.88 15.34
N LYS A 443 41.71 -19.00 15.90
CA LYS A 443 43.14 -19.20 16.17
C LYS A 443 43.97 -19.39 14.90
N ASP A 444 43.36 -19.66 13.75
CA ASP A 444 44.06 -19.84 12.47
C ASP A 444 44.52 -18.51 11.83
N GLY A 445 44.08 -17.37 12.39
CA GLY A 445 44.47 -16.03 11.99
C GLY A 445 43.94 -15.59 10.62
N LYS A 446 43.00 -16.32 10.02
CA LYS A 446 42.38 -15.99 8.73
C LYS A 446 40.97 -15.51 8.98
N ASN A 447 40.63 -14.30 8.52
CA ASN A 447 39.26 -13.81 8.67
C ASN A 447 38.30 -14.57 7.75
N GLN A 448 37.38 -15.34 8.32
CA GLN A 448 36.31 -16.03 7.59
C GLN A 448 34.93 -15.46 7.94
N THR A 449 33.92 -15.79 7.12
CA THR A 449 32.55 -15.28 7.32
C THR A 449 31.94 -15.81 8.63
N ILE A 450 32.24 -17.05 8.98
CA ILE A 450 31.75 -17.69 10.22
C ILE A 450 32.93 -18.33 10.95
N GLU A 451 33.18 -17.89 12.18
CA GLU A 451 34.29 -18.37 12.99
C GLU A 451 33.80 -19.05 14.28
N TRP A 452 34.64 -19.93 14.83
CA TRP A 452 34.45 -20.49 16.17
C TRP A 452 35.70 -20.30 17.03
N ASP A 453 35.51 -20.27 18.35
CA ASP A 453 36.59 -20.19 19.36
C ASP A 453 36.45 -21.29 20.41
#